data_AF-A0A3M0YX61-F1
#
_entry.id   AF-A0A3M0YX61-F1
#
_cell.length_a   1.000
_cell.length_b   1.000
_cell.length_c   1.000
_cell.angle_alpha   90.00
_cell.angle_beta   90.00
_cell.angle_gamma   90.00
#
_symmetry.space_group_name_H-M   'P 1'
#
loop_
_entity.id
_entity.type
_entity.pdbx_description
1 polymer ?
#
loop_
_entity_poly.entity_id
_entity_poly.type
_entity_poly.pdbx_seq_one_letter_code
_entity_poly.pdbx_strand_id
1 'polypeptide(L)'
;MMARKKKKGRYAELGTLVAEVVFNHLTFVVFLCFLGAIYISNAHLAQKQVRTIQEMREEVKHLRREYHALKSELMYHSRLSEMEKRVAPLGLRKPKEEPRIIVVEGE
;
A
#
# COMPACT_ATOMS: atom_id res chain seq x y z
N MET A 1 -62.48 7.65 21.94
CA MET A 1 -61.11 8.05 21.54
C MET A 1 -60.14 7.71 22.66
N MET A 2 -59.24 6.75 22.48
CA MET A 2 -58.21 6.42 23.48
C MET A 2 -56.98 7.31 23.26
N ALA A 3 -56.70 8.20 24.21
CA ALA A 3 -55.56 9.10 24.17
C ALA A 3 -54.25 8.33 24.43
N ARG A 4 -53.38 8.25 23.42
CA ARG A 4 -52.01 7.74 23.52
C ARG A 4 -51.19 8.64 24.47
N LYS A 5 -50.99 8.22 25.73
CA LYS A 5 -50.06 8.89 26.66
C LYS A 5 -48.62 8.81 26.11
N LYS A 6 -47.96 9.97 26.02
CA LYS A 6 -46.65 10.20 25.41
C LYS A 6 -45.52 9.47 26.17
N LYS A 7 -44.74 8.65 25.45
CA LYS A 7 -43.53 7.92 25.88
C LYS A 7 -42.31 8.83 26.17
N LYS A 8 -42.50 10.04 26.73
CA LYS A 8 -41.38 10.98 26.99
C LYS A 8 -40.62 10.72 28.30
N GLY A 9 -41.26 10.10 29.31
CA GLY A 9 -40.62 9.81 30.61
C GLY A 9 -39.55 8.71 30.58
N ARG A 10 -39.64 7.79 29.61
CA ARG A 10 -38.79 6.59 29.58
C ARG A 10 -37.31 6.86 29.27
N TYR A 11 -36.99 7.95 28.57
CA TYR A 11 -35.60 8.34 28.30
C TYR A 11 -34.94 9.02 29.51
N ALA A 12 -35.73 9.69 30.35
CA ALA A 12 -35.23 10.30 31.58
C ALA A 12 -34.89 9.24 32.63
N GLU A 13 -35.79 8.25 32.80
CA GLU A 13 -35.57 7.10 33.69
C GLU A 13 -34.36 6.25 33.25
N LEU A 14 -34.14 6.09 31.94
CA LEU A 14 -32.96 5.40 31.42
C LEU A 14 -31.67 6.18 31.71
N GLY A 15 -31.71 7.51 31.60
CA GLY A 15 -30.57 8.38 31.90
C GLY A 15 -30.16 8.34 33.37
N THR A 16 -31.12 8.31 34.30
CA THR A 16 -30.82 8.23 35.74
C THR A 16 -30.21 6.89 36.14
N LEU A 17 -30.69 5.77 35.57
CA LEU A 17 -30.12 4.45 35.84
C LEU A 17 -28.69 4.33 35.29
N VAL A 18 -28.44 4.87 34.09
CA VAL A 18 -27.09 4.92 33.52
C VAL A 18 -26.17 5.79 34.38
N ALA A 19 -26.64 6.95 34.84
CA ALA A 19 -25.86 7.81 35.71
C ALA A 19 -25.48 7.10 37.02
N GLU A 20 -26.42 6.42 37.67
CA GLU A 20 -26.18 5.68 38.91
C GLU A 20 -25.13 4.58 38.74
N VAL A 21 -25.19 3.81 37.65
CA VAL A 21 -24.16 2.80 37.31
C VAL A 21 -22.79 3.44 37.02
N VAL A 22 -22.77 4.57 36.31
CA VAL A 22 -21.53 5.29 35.98
C VAL A 22 -20.88 5.86 37.25
N PHE A 23 -21.66 6.41 38.19
CA PHE A 23 -21.12 6.91 39.46
C PHE A 23 -20.59 5.78 40.34
N ASN A 24 -21.25 4.62 40.36
CA ASN A 24 -20.78 3.44 41.09
C ASN A 24 -19.49 2.85 40.51
N HIS A 25 -19.23 3.06 39.21
CA HIS A 25 -18.04 2.54 38.51
C HIS A 25 -17.20 3.63 37.85
N LEU A 26 -17.09 4.79 38.50
CA LEU A 26 -16.48 5.99 37.93
C LEU A 26 -15.05 5.74 37.43
N THR A 27 -14.23 5.05 38.21
CA THR A 27 -12.84 4.74 37.84
C THR A 27 -12.74 3.92 36.55
N PHE A 28 -13.67 2.99 36.32
CA PHE A 28 -13.69 2.16 35.11
C PHE A 28 -14.12 2.97 33.88
N VAL A 29 -15.09 3.88 34.02
CA VAL A 29 -15.54 4.74 32.93
C VAL A 29 -14.45 5.72 32.52
N VAL A 30 -13.74 6.30 33.48
CA VAL A 30 -12.59 7.18 33.19
C VAL A 30 -11.48 6.41 32.47
N PHE A 31 -11.22 5.16 32.86
CA PHE A 31 -10.28 4.28 32.17
C PHE A 31 -10.69 4.00 30.72
N LEU A 32 -11.97 3.74 30.45
CA LEU A 32 -12.47 3.56 29.09
C LEU A 32 -12.39 4.83 28.26
N CYS A 33 -12.72 5.99 28.82
CA CYS A 33 -12.54 7.29 28.17
C CYS A 33 -11.07 7.54 27.82
N PHE A 34 -10.15 7.18 28.72
CA PHE A 34 -8.71 7.27 28.46
C PHE A 34 -8.28 6.36 27.31
N LEU A 35 -8.70 5.10 27.29
CA LEU A 35 -8.46 4.20 26.14
C LEU A 35 -9.07 4.75 24.85
N GLY A 36 -10.28 5.31 24.92
CA GLY A 36 -10.95 5.94 23.79
C GLY A 36 -10.15 7.13 23.24
N ALA A 37 -9.59 7.97 24.10
CA ALA A 37 -8.74 9.08 23.71
C ALA A 37 -7.44 8.59 23.03
N ILE A 38 -6.80 7.55 23.57
CA ILE A 38 -5.63 6.91 22.94
C ILE A 38 -6.01 6.33 21.57
N TYR A 39 -7.16 5.66 21.47
CA TYR A 39 -7.63 5.08 20.21
C TYR A 39 -7.86 6.15 19.14
N ILE A 40 -8.55 7.25 19.47
CA ILE A 40 -8.78 8.37 18.54
C ILE A 40 -7.44 9.00 18.12
N SER A 41 -6.50 9.15 19.06
CA SER A 41 -5.16 9.67 18.78
C SER A 41 -4.40 8.77 17.79
N ASN A 42 -4.43 7.45 18.01
CA ASN A 42 -3.78 6.48 17.14
C ASN A 42 -4.44 6.42 15.75
N ALA A 43 -5.76 6.50 15.67
CA ALA A 43 -6.47 6.55 14.40
C ALA A 43 -6.06 7.77 13.55
N HIS A 44 -5.87 8.93 14.18
CA HIS A 44 -5.43 10.13 13.48
C HIS A 44 -3.98 10.01 12.96
N LEU A 45 -3.08 9.36 13.71
CA LEU A 45 -1.73 9.07 13.27
C LEU A 45 -1.71 8.09 12.10
N ALA A 46 -2.52 7.03 12.16
CA ALA A 46 -2.66 6.06 11.08
C ALA A 46 -3.15 6.73 9.79
N GLN A 47 -4.11 7.65 9.87
CA GLN A 47 -4.62 8.37 8.70
C GLN A 47 -3.51 9.20 8.01
N LYS A 48 -2.65 9.88 8.78
CA LYS A 48 -1.52 10.63 8.23
C LYS A 48 -0.50 9.71 7.57
N GLN A 49 -0.15 8.61 8.23
CA GLN A 49 0.79 7.61 7.70
C GLN A 49 0.30 6.98 6.40
N VAL A 50 -0.99 6.63 6.31
CA VAL A 50 -1.57 6.07 5.08
C VAL A 50 -1.43 7.03 3.91
N ARG A 51 -1.65 8.33 4.12
CA ARG A 51 -1.47 9.33 3.07
C ARG A 51 -0.02 9.42 2.60
N THR A 52 0.94 9.47 3.53
CA THR A 52 2.37 9.48 3.19
C THR A 52 2.79 8.22 2.43
N ILE A 53 2.27 7.05 2.80
CA ILE A 53 2.53 5.79 2.09
C ILE A 53 2.01 5.86 0.65
N GLN A 54 0.83 6.46 0.42
CA GLN A 54 0.29 6.61 -0.92
C GLN A 54 1.16 7.51 -1.80
N GLU A 55 1.65 8.63 -1.25
CA GLU A 55 2.55 9.55 -1.95
C GLU A 55 3.88 8.84 -2.33
N MET A 56 4.51 8.16 -1.38
CA MET A 56 5.74 7.38 -1.63
C MET A 56 5.53 6.26 -2.66
N ARG A 57 4.37 5.60 -2.65
CA ARG A 57 4.05 4.54 -3.62
C ARG A 57 3.95 5.05 -5.05
N GLU A 58 3.37 6.23 -5.26
CA GLU A 58 3.30 6.82 -6.59
C GLU A 58 4.69 7.23 -7.10
N GLU A 59 5.57 7.72 -6.22
CA GLU A 59 6.96 8.02 -6.57
C GLU A 59 7.74 6.78 -7.01
N VAL A 60 7.67 5.69 -6.23
CA VAL A 60 8.30 4.40 -6.59
C VAL A 60 7.73 3.86 -7.91
N LYS A 61 6.42 4.01 -8.13
CA LYS A 61 5.77 3.59 -9.38
C LYS A 61 6.19 4.45 -10.57
N HIS A 62 6.45 5.74 -10.38
CA HIS A 62 7.01 6.60 -11.41
C HIS A 62 8.42 6.15 -11.79
N LEU A 63 9.30 6.00 -10.80
CA LEU A 63 10.69 5.58 -11.00
C LEU A 63 10.78 4.19 -11.66
N ARG A 64 9.92 3.26 -11.26
CA ARG A 64 9.84 1.93 -11.87
C ARG A 64 9.40 1.99 -13.33
N ARG A 65 8.48 2.90 -13.68
CA ARG A 65 8.07 3.11 -15.08
C ARG A 65 9.22 3.66 -15.91
N GLU A 66 9.96 4.65 -15.40
CA GLU A 66 11.14 5.19 -16.07
C GLU A 66 12.21 4.11 -16.28
N TYR A 67 12.50 3.30 -15.26
CA TYR A 67 13.42 2.17 -15.39
C TYR A 67 13.00 1.20 -16.48
N HIS A 68 11.72 0.80 -16.51
CA HIS A 68 11.23 -0.12 -17.53
C HIS A 68 11.26 0.49 -18.93
N ALA A 69 10.97 1.78 -19.08
CA ALA A 69 11.07 2.49 -20.34
C ALA A 69 12.52 2.53 -20.85
N LEU A 70 13.46 2.95 -20.00
CA LEU A 70 14.89 2.99 -20.33
C LEU A 70 15.44 1.59 -20.64
N LYS A 71 15.04 0.58 -19.86
CA LYS A 71 15.39 -0.81 -20.14
C LYS A 71 14.86 -1.27 -21.49
N SER A 72 13.62 -0.92 -21.84
CA SER A 72 13.04 -1.26 -23.14
C SER A 72 13.79 -0.59 -24.29
N GLU A 73 14.18 0.67 -24.13
CA GLU A 73 15.00 1.40 -25.10
C GLU A 73 16.40 0.80 -25.24
N LEU A 74 17.06 0.47 -24.12
CA LEU A 74 18.32 -0.28 -24.13
C LEU A 74 18.17 -1.64 -24.81
N MET A 75 17.08 -2.36 -24.57
CA MET A 75 16.79 -3.64 -25.25
C MET A 75 16.52 -3.45 -26.75
N TYR A 76 15.94 -2.32 -27.16
CA TYR A 76 15.75 -1.98 -28.56
C TYR A 76 17.10 -1.69 -29.25
N HIS A 77 17.97 -0.90 -28.61
CA HIS A 77 19.32 -0.61 -29.13
C HIS A 77 20.27 -1.81 -29.08
N SER A 78 20.16 -2.65 -28.05
CA SER A 78 20.91 -3.91 -27.94
C SER A 78 20.25 -5.07 -28.71
N ARG A 79 19.13 -4.81 -29.40
CA ARG A 79 18.50 -5.83 -30.23
C ARG A 79 19.47 -6.23 -31.34
N LEU A 80 19.84 -7.51 -31.35
CA LEU A 80 20.83 -8.09 -32.26
C LEU A 80 20.58 -7.73 -33.73
N SER A 81 19.32 -7.57 -34.16
CA SER A 81 18.96 -7.20 -35.52
C SER A 81 19.28 -5.75 -35.92
N GLU A 82 19.25 -4.82 -34.96
CA GLU A 82 19.65 -3.40 -35.17
C GLU A 82 21.16 -3.26 -35.02
N MET A 83 21.75 -3.98 -34.06
CA MET A 83 23.20 -4.03 -33.85
C MET A 83 23.89 -4.62 -35.09
N GLU A 84 23.37 -5.69 -35.70
CA GLU A 84 23.88 -6.22 -36.98
C GLU A 84 23.87 -5.19 -38.11
N LYS A 85 22.81 -4.39 -38.23
CA LYS A 85 22.70 -3.35 -39.27
C LYS A 85 23.66 -2.19 -39.01
N ARG A 86 23.84 -1.76 -37.76
CA ARG A 86 24.80 -0.71 -37.37
C ARG A 86 26.25 -1.14 -37.50
N VAL A 87 26.53 -2.43 -37.31
CA VAL A 87 27.89 -2.98 -37.33
C VAL A 87 28.24 -3.62 -38.70
N ALA A 88 27.26 -3.83 -39.59
CA ALA A 88 27.47 -4.20 -41.00
C ALA A 88 28.45 -3.30 -41.77
N PRO A 89 28.40 -1.95 -41.67
CA PRO A 89 29.41 -1.08 -42.31
C PRO A 89 30.81 -1.20 -41.68
N LEU A 90 30.93 -1.79 -40.49
CA LEU A 90 32.22 -2.09 -39.84
C LEU A 90 32.77 -3.48 -40.25
N GLY A 91 32.09 -4.21 -41.16
CA GLY A 91 32.56 -5.48 -41.72
C GLY A 91 32.36 -6.71 -40.85
N LEU A 92 31.73 -6.57 -39.68
CA LEU A 92 31.48 -7.69 -38.75
C LEU A 92 30.19 -8.44 -39.16
N ARG A 93 30.30 -9.74 -39.40
CA ARG A 93 29.19 -10.64 -39.75
C ARG A 93 28.90 -11.60 -38.60
N LYS A 94 27.63 -12.00 -38.43
CA LYS A 94 27.30 -13.09 -37.50
C LYS A 94 28.09 -14.36 -37.87
N PRO A 95 28.64 -15.10 -36.89
CA PRO A 95 29.13 -16.45 -37.12
C PRO A 95 28.00 -17.30 -37.72
N LYS A 96 28.30 -18.01 -38.81
CA LYS A 96 27.33 -18.86 -39.54
C LYS A 96 27.09 -20.21 -38.84
N GLU A 97 27.93 -20.57 -37.87
CA GLU A 97 27.82 -21.80 -37.09
C GLU A 97 27.45 -21.50 -35.64
N GLU A 98 26.55 -22.32 -35.08
CA GLU A 98 26.26 -22.34 -33.65
C GLU A 98 27.55 -22.59 -32.84
N PRO A 99 27.72 -21.94 -31.68
CA PRO A 99 28.91 -22.08 -30.86
C PRO A 99 29.09 -23.55 -30.46
N ARG A 100 30.18 -24.17 -30.92
CA ARG A 100 30.53 -25.54 -30.55
C ARG A 100 30.94 -25.56 -29.08
N ILE A 101 30.15 -26.23 -28.27
CA ILE A 101 30.50 -26.50 -26.88
C ILE A 101 31.55 -27.62 -26.91
N ILE A 102 32.79 -27.29 -26.56
CA ILE A 102 33.83 -28.31 -26.39
C ILE A 102 33.66 -28.85 -24.97
N VAL A 103 33.02 -30.01 -24.83
CA VAL A 103 33.02 -30.74 -23.56
C VAL A 103 34.37 -31.43 -23.46
N VAL A 104 35.21 -30.96 -22.55
CA VAL A 104 36.43 -31.67 -22.17
C VAL A 104 36.00 -32.79 -21.25
N GLU A 105 35.89 -34.02 -21.78
CA GLU A 105 35.90 -35.21 -20.93
C GLU A 105 37.31 -35.30 -20.34
N GLY A 106 37.41 -34.89 -19.07
CA GLY A 106 38.60 -35.15 -18.28
C GLY A 106 38.73 -36.64 -18.04
N GLU A 107 39.92 -37.18 -18.34
CA GLU A 107 40.46 -38.38 -17.70
C GLU A 107 40.53 -38.21 -16.17
#